data_AF-A0A5J4QGR8-F1
#
_entry.id   AF-A0A5J4QGR8-F1
#
_cell.length_a   1.000
_cell.length_b   1.000
_cell.length_c   1.000
_cell.angle_alpha   90.00
_cell.angle_beta   90.00
_cell.angle_gamma   90.00
#
_symmetry.space_group_name_H-M   'P 1'
#
loop_
_entity.id
_entity.type
_entity.pdbx_description
1 polymer ?
#
loop_
_entity_poly.entity_id
_entity_poly.type
_entity_poly.pdbx_seq_one_letter_code
_entity_poly.pdbx_strand_id
1 'polypeptide(L)'
;MPISARGGGRWAHIIKNEKYKTSNNQIQLLKRNSKGFDNIVFEDGYVRLLTRRELELLQTVPEGYTDCVTYEQAFNLLGDGWTIEVIKHIFKNIEL
;
A
#
# COMPACT_ATOMS: atom_id res chain seq x y z
N MET A 1 35.69 14.05 -12.56
CA MET A 1 34.53 14.35 -11.69
C MET A 1 34.00 15.72 -12.09
N PRO A 2 32.68 15.91 -12.22
CA PRO A 2 31.81 16.04 -11.04
C PRO A 2 30.67 15.00 -10.93
N ILE A 3 30.51 14.55 -9.68
CA ILE A 3 29.30 14.18 -8.92
C ILE A 3 28.42 13.03 -9.46
N SER A 4 28.73 11.84 -8.97
CA SER A 4 27.81 10.71 -8.79
C SER A 4 26.74 11.03 -7.73
N ALA A 5 25.46 10.88 -8.05
CA ALA A 5 24.40 10.64 -7.06
C ALA A 5 23.90 9.20 -7.23
N ARG A 6 24.17 8.41 -6.19
CA ARG A 6 23.92 6.97 -6.08
C ARG A 6 22.42 6.68 -5.99
N GLY A 7 22.01 5.50 -6.48
CA GLY A 7 20.71 4.93 -6.15
C GLY A 7 19.82 4.63 -7.36
N GLY A 8 20.35 3.93 -8.36
CA GLY A 8 19.52 3.26 -9.37
C GLY A 8 18.65 2.18 -8.71
N GLY A 9 17.48 2.58 -8.22
CA GLY A 9 16.46 1.65 -7.74
C GLY A 9 15.95 0.79 -8.90
N ARG A 10 15.71 -0.48 -8.62
CA ARG A 10 15.20 -1.58 -9.48
C ARG A 10 13.92 -1.29 -10.29
N TRP A 11 13.50 -0.04 -10.45
CA TRP A 11 12.23 0.38 -11.02
C TRP A 11 12.38 1.19 -12.31
N ALA A 12 13.57 1.72 -12.59
CA ALA A 12 13.83 2.52 -13.79
C ALA A 12 13.64 1.75 -15.11
N HIS A 13 13.77 0.41 -15.07
CA HIS A 13 13.52 -0.44 -16.24
C HIS A 13 12.03 -0.78 -16.43
N ILE A 14 11.25 -0.85 -15.34
CA ILE A 14 9.80 -1.08 -15.39
C ILE A 14 9.11 0.11 -16.04
N ILE A 15 9.51 1.34 -15.69
CA ILE A 15 8.97 2.57 -16.29
C ILE A 15 9.33 2.71 -17.78
N LYS A 16 10.40 2.06 -18.26
CA LYS A 16 10.80 2.07 -19.68
C LYS A 16 10.09 1.03 -20.54
N ASN A 17 9.32 0.09 -19.96
CA ASN A 17 8.61 -0.90 -20.75
C ASN A 17 7.36 -0.26 -21.36
N GLU A 18 7.28 -0.18 -22.69
CA GLU A 18 6.17 0.45 -23.42
C GLU A 18 4.80 -0.21 -23.17
N LYS A 19 4.77 -1.40 -22.56
CA LYS A 19 3.54 -2.06 -22.09
C LYS A 19 2.85 -1.32 -20.94
N TYR A 20 3.58 -0.50 -20.16
CA TYR A 20 3.05 0.29 -19.04
C TYR A 20 2.65 1.71 -19.46
N LYS A 21 2.39 1.95 -20.75
CA LYS A 21 1.79 3.21 -21.25
C LYS A 21 0.33 3.29 -20.80
N THR A 22 0.09 3.34 -19.51
CA THR A 22 -1.26 3.41 -18.98
C THR A 22 -1.61 4.85 -18.62
N SER A 23 -2.90 5.17 -18.71
CA SER A 23 -3.53 6.45 -18.37
C SER A 23 -2.82 7.22 -17.25
N ASN A 24 -2.79 8.56 -17.34
CA ASN A 24 -2.11 9.48 -16.41
C ASN A 24 -2.14 9.06 -14.92
N ASN A 25 -3.24 8.48 -14.46
CA ASN A 25 -3.42 7.97 -13.09
C ASN A 25 -2.40 6.89 -12.66
N GLN A 26 -1.99 5.97 -13.54
CA GLN A 26 -1.04 4.91 -13.19
C GLN A 26 0.40 5.43 -13.04
N ILE A 27 0.76 6.41 -13.85
CA ILE A 27 2.05 7.11 -13.72
C ILE A 27 2.10 7.85 -12.38
N GLN A 28 0.99 8.42 -11.92
CA GLN A 28 0.94 9.10 -10.62
C GLN A 28 1.10 8.11 -9.45
N LEU A 29 0.44 6.95 -9.50
CA LEU A 29 0.59 5.92 -8.47
C LEU A 29 2.05 5.42 -8.36
N LEU A 30 2.70 5.16 -9.49
CA LEU A 30 4.12 4.77 -9.52
C LEU A 30 5.04 5.84 -8.93
N LYS A 31 4.79 7.12 -9.22
CA LYS A 31 5.55 8.24 -8.66
C LYS A 31 5.35 8.36 -7.15
N ARG A 32 4.13 8.15 -6.65
CA ARG A 32 3.83 8.19 -5.21
C ARG A 32 4.49 7.04 -4.46
N ASN A 33 4.45 5.83 -5.01
CA ASN A 33 5.18 4.69 -4.43
C ASN A 33 6.70 4.90 -4.44
N SER A 34 7.29 5.53 -5.46
CA SER A 34 8.75 5.80 -5.45
C SER A 34 9.21 6.67 -4.27
N LYS A 35 8.29 7.40 -3.63
CA LYS A 35 8.53 8.19 -2.42
C LYS A 35 8.23 7.42 -1.12
N GLY A 36 7.81 6.16 -1.22
CA GLY A 36 7.50 5.28 -0.08
C GLY A 36 6.15 5.52 0.58
N PHE A 37 5.22 6.21 -0.09
CA PHE A 37 3.97 6.66 0.52
C PHE A 37 2.81 5.65 0.43
N ASP A 38 2.74 4.83 -0.62
CA ASP A 38 1.55 4.04 -0.90
C ASP A 38 1.88 2.56 -1.09
N ASN A 39 1.07 1.69 -0.48
CA ASN A 39 1.06 0.27 -0.79
C ASN A 39 0.33 0.03 -2.11
N ILE A 40 1.06 -0.39 -3.13
CA ILE A 40 0.53 -0.68 -4.46
C ILE A 40 0.68 -2.15 -4.82
N VAL A 41 -0.29 -2.67 -5.58
CA VAL A 41 -0.29 -4.02 -6.13
C VAL A 41 0.03 -3.95 -7.62
N PHE A 42 0.89 -4.86 -8.07
CA PHE A 42 1.24 -5.04 -9.49
C PHE A 42 0.52 -6.28 -10.02
N GLU A 43 -0.41 -6.08 -10.96
CA GLU A 43 -1.19 -7.16 -11.58
C GLU A 43 -1.20 -6.98 -13.09
N ASP A 44 -0.80 -8.01 -13.84
CA ASP A 44 -0.94 -8.13 -15.30
C ASP A 44 -0.60 -6.87 -16.12
N GLY A 45 0.48 -6.19 -15.75
CA GLY A 45 0.94 -4.99 -16.46
C GLY A 45 0.30 -3.67 -15.99
N TYR A 46 -0.49 -3.71 -14.92
CA TYR A 46 -1.14 -2.56 -14.32
C TYR A 46 -0.78 -2.41 -12.84
N VAL A 47 -0.94 -1.18 -12.36
CA VAL A 47 -0.71 -0.82 -10.96
C VAL A 47 -2.03 -0.33 -10.38
N ARG A 48 -2.40 -0.89 -9.22
CA ARG A 48 -3.57 -0.48 -8.46
C ARG A 48 -3.25 -0.31 -6.98
N LEU A 49 -4.13 0.38 -6.27
CA LEU A 49 -4.14 0.38 -4.81
C LEU A 49 -4.75 -0.93 -4.29
N LEU A 50 -4.45 -1.26 -3.03
CA LEU A 50 -5.08 -2.36 -2.32
C LEU A 50 -6.60 -2.15 -2.25
N THR A 51 -7.37 -3.20 -2.45
CA THR A 51 -8.82 -3.18 -2.22
C THR A 51 -9.11 -3.09 -0.72
N ARG A 52 -10.33 -2.65 -0.36
CA ARG A 52 -10.80 -2.66 1.04
C ARG A 52 -10.59 -4.02 1.70
N ARG A 53 -10.95 -5.10 0.98
CA ARG A 53 -10.84 -6.46 1.49
C ARG A 53 -9.39 -6.84 1.79
N GLU A 54 -8.46 -6.49 0.92
CA GLU A 54 -7.03 -6.74 1.13
C GLU A 54 -6.48 -5.95 2.33
N LEU A 55 -6.88 -4.69 2.50
CA LEU A 55 -6.51 -3.88 3.67
C LEU A 55 -7.03 -4.49 4.97
N GLU A 56 -8.27 -4.96 4.97
CA GLU A 56 -8.89 -5.62 6.11
C GLU A 56 -8.14 -6.89 6.50
N LEU A 57 -7.80 -7.73 5.51
CA LEU A 57 -7.03 -8.94 5.73
C LEU A 57 -5.62 -8.65 6.25
N LEU A 58 -4.94 -7.63 5.72
CA LEU A 58 -3.61 -7.22 6.18
C LEU A 58 -3.62 -6.80 7.66
N GLN A 59 -4.68 -6.12 8.11
CA GLN A 59 -4.84 -5.73 9.52
C GLN A 59 -5.46 -6.82 10.39
N THR A 60 -5.70 -8.02 9.84
CA THR A 60 -6.35 -9.16 10.51
C THR A 60 -7.75 -8.81 11.05
N VAL A 61 -8.44 -7.84 10.45
CA VAL A 61 -9.82 -7.49 10.81
C VAL A 61 -10.82 -8.41 10.07
N PRO A 62 -12.01 -8.66 10.63
CA PRO A 62 -13.05 -9.43 9.95
C PRO A 62 -13.46 -8.82 8.61
N GLU A 63 -13.99 -9.65 7.73
CA GLU A 63 -14.58 -9.20 6.46
C GLU A 63 -15.73 -8.23 6.70
N GLY A 64 -15.69 -7.07 6.06
CA GLY A 64 -16.73 -6.05 6.14
C GLY A 64 -16.68 -5.21 7.42
N TYR A 65 -15.60 -5.29 8.19
CA TYR A 65 -15.41 -4.48 9.39
C TYR A 65 -15.48 -2.97 9.09
N THR A 66 -15.07 -2.56 7.89
CA THR A 66 -15.04 -1.16 7.45
C THR A 66 -16.15 -0.81 6.44
N ASP A 67 -17.20 -1.62 6.33
CA ASP A 67 -18.30 -1.36 5.38
C ASP A 67 -19.16 -0.15 5.73
N CYS A 68 -19.07 0.34 6.97
CA CYS A 68 -19.78 1.54 7.42
C CYS A 68 -19.13 2.87 6.95
N VAL A 69 -17.95 2.83 6.32
CA VAL A 69 -17.20 4.03 5.89
C VAL A 69 -16.84 3.99 4.39
N THR A 70 -16.40 5.11 3.81
CA THR A 70 -15.90 5.13 2.43
C THR A 70 -14.56 4.39 2.30
N TYR A 71 -14.16 4.06 1.07
CA TYR A 71 -12.89 3.37 0.84
C TYR A 71 -11.68 4.20 1.33
N GLU A 72 -11.69 5.51 1.08
CA GLU A 72 -10.62 6.43 1.50
C GLU A 72 -10.55 6.56 3.03
N GLN A 73 -11.71 6.58 3.69
CA GLN A 73 -11.78 6.59 5.14
C GLN A 73 -11.25 5.28 5.73
N ALA A 74 -11.65 4.13 5.16
CA ALA A 74 -11.12 2.83 5.56
C ALA A 74 -9.60 2.74 5.38
N PHE A 75 -9.07 3.24 4.26
CA PHE A 75 -7.63 3.27 3.98
C PHE A 75 -6.86 4.08 5.05
N ASN A 76 -7.37 5.25 5.44
CA ASN A 76 -6.75 6.06 6.48
C ASN A 76 -6.87 5.39 7.87
N LEU A 77 -8.07 4.91 8.25
CA LEU A 77 -8.30 4.28 9.55
C LEU A 77 -7.47 3.01 9.74
N LEU A 78 -7.40 2.15 8.72
CA LEU A 78 -6.59 0.92 8.76
C LEU A 78 -5.09 1.21 8.61
N GLY A 79 -4.71 2.35 8.04
CA GLY A 79 -3.32 2.80 7.94
C GLY A 79 -2.77 3.33 9.27
N ASP A 80 -3.58 4.09 10.01
CA ASP A 80 -3.24 4.63 11.33
C ASP A 80 -3.47 3.63 12.47
N GLY A 81 -4.26 2.59 12.20
CA GLY A 81 -4.64 1.55 13.16
C GLY A 81 -3.54 0.55 13.49
N TRP A 82 -3.84 -0.34 14.44
CA TRP A 82 -2.97 -1.43 14.87
C TRP A 82 -3.53 -2.78 14.43
N THR A 83 -2.65 -3.72 14.11
CA THR A 83 -3.03 -5.08 13.72
C THR A 83 -3.64 -5.85 14.90
N ILE A 84 -4.82 -6.45 14.70
CA ILE A 84 -5.60 -7.11 15.77
C ILE A 84 -4.76 -8.14 16.55
N GLU A 85 -4.06 -9.03 15.85
CA GLU A 85 -3.29 -10.09 16.51
C GLU A 85 -2.17 -9.56 17.42
N VAL A 86 -1.61 -8.39 17.11
CA VAL A 86 -0.61 -7.72 17.96
C VAL A 86 -1.26 -7.20 19.24
N ILE A 87 -2.41 -6.50 19.13
CA ILE A 87 -3.14 -6.01 20.29
C ILE A 87 -3.54 -7.19 21.20
N LYS A 88 -4.07 -8.26 20.62
CA LYS A 88 -4.45 -9.49 21.34
C LYS A 88 -3.27 -10.10 22.09
N HIS A 89 -2.08 -10.11 21.47
CA HIS A 89 -0.87 -10.57 22.13
C HIS A 89 -0.48 -9.70 23.34
N ILE A 90 -0.57 -8.37 23.21
CA ILE A 90 -0.26 -7.43 24.30
C ILE A 90 -1.26 -7.61 25.44
N PHE A 91 -2.56 -7.58 25.13
CA PHE A 91 -3.63 -7.62 26.13
C PHE A 91 -3.72 -8.95 26.87
N LYS A 92 -3.21 -10.05 26.30
CA LYS A 92 -3.10 -11.33 27.00
C LYS A 92 -2.29 -11.25 28.31
N ASN A 93 -1.39 -10.27 28.42
CA ASN A 93 -0.52 -10.10 29.59
C ASN A 93 -0.99 -9.00 30.55
N ILE A 94 -2.18 -8.44 30.33
CA ILE A 94 -2.78 -7.45 31.23
C ILE A 94 -3.74 -8.21 32.16
N GLU A 95 -3.43 -8.23 33.45
CA GLU A 95 -4.35 -8.74 34.49
C GLU A 95 -5.42 -7.67 34.79
N LEU A 96 -6.66 -8.12 34.98
CA LEU A 96 -7.82 -7.27 35.28
C LEU A 96 -8.04 -7.11 36.79
#